data_AF-A0A9X6NMW8-F1
#
_entry.id   AF-A0A9X6NMW8-F1
#
_cell.length_a   1.000
_cell.length_b   1.000
_cell.length_c   1.000
_cell.angle_alpha   90.00
_cell.angle_beta   90.00
_cell.angle_gamma   90.00
#
_symmetry.space_group_name_H-M   'P 1'
#
loop_
_entity.id
_entity.type
_entity.pdbx_description
1 polymer ?
#
loop_
_entity_poly.entity_id
_entity_poly.type
_entity_poly.pdbx_seq_one_letter_code
_entity_poly.pdbx_strand_id
1 'polypeptide(L)'
;MESTNNLFEEISAIVHAGSIEGLTEAQQTALKQAVAIAETQRIRTQAELDAIRYKESRKEDTRRFVMVNGNEKERYSHVTLNQLGVFFKLSLYLQMNAGGLLMHATGRGKYGIRPLTTKDMQKLLKRGKKSTLKALGELERIGAVIRDNSQRPTLYYINEDLVRCGNTDGAFDNFTKVYKEEAKQLLSKLSDRQAGAVFKLMPFAHKDTYVLCTNPQEFEPSKVEILSSRDIAKILGIASNSTRNLLSMLINDGAMISVSGAKTGVKGRGYVISPYVCDRGVLNNPLESEIKRLYRQFTEK
;
A
#
# COMPACT_ATOMS: atom_id res chain seq x y z
N MET A 1 21.33 17.91 -30.94
CA MET A 1 21.10 16.79 -31.89
C MET A 1 19.81 17.09 -32.64
N GLU A 2 19.88 18.00 -33.61
CA GLU A 2 18.79 18.36 -34.52
C GLU A 2 19.26 18.00 -35.92
N SER A 3 18.91 16.82 -36.42
CA SER A 3 19.17 16.50 -37.84
C SER A 3 18.40 15.29 -38.38
N THR A 4 17.76 14.45 -37.55
CA THR A 4 17.08 13.24 -38.03
C THR A 4 15.62 13.43 -38.44
N ASN A 5 14.92 14.47 -37.95
CA ASN A 5 13.54 14.73 -38.35
C ASN A 5 13.39 15.29 -39.78
N ASN A 6 14.46 15.89 -40.33
CA ASN A 6 14.40 16.53 -41.65
C ASN A 6 14.50 15.51 -42.81
N LEU A 7 15.25 14.41 -42.59
CA LEU A 7 15.52 13.42 -43.64
C LEU A 7 14.27 12.62 -44.04
N PHE A 8 13.36 12.35 -43.09
CA PHE A 8 12.16 11.55 -43.37
C PHE A 8 11.10 12.36 -44.13
N GLU A 9 10.96 13.65 -43.82
CA GLU A 9 10.07 14.56 -44.55
C GLU A 9 10.59 14.80 -45.97
N GLU A 10 11.91 14.97 -46.15
CA GLU A 10 12.56 15.09 -47.46
C GLU A 10 12.35 13.83 -48.32
N ILE A 11 12.55 12.64 -47.74
CA ILE A 11 12.32 11.36 -48.46
C ILE A 11 10.83 11.17 -48.79
N SER A 12 9.92 11.50 -47.87
CA SER A 12 8.48 11.41 -48.12
C SER A 12 8.03 12.33 -49.26
N ALA A 13 8.53 13.56 -49.31
CA ALA A 13 8.25 14.50 -50.39
C ALA A 13 8.75 14.00 -51.76
N ILE A 14 9.94 13.39 -51.81
CA ILE A 14 10.49 12.78 -53.04
C ILE A 14 9.61 11.62 -53.53
N VAL A 15 9.18 10.74 -52.62
CA VAL A 15 8.32 9.58 -52.95
C VAL A 15 6.94 10.02 -53.44
N HIS A 16 6.38 11.09 -52.87
CA HIS A 16 5.06 11.60 -53.26
C HIS A 16 5.10 12.45 -54.54
N ALA A 17 6.21 13.15 -54.83
CA ALA A 17 6.32 14.11 -55.92
C ALA A 17 6.81 13.55 -57.26
N GLY A 18 7.50 12.40 -57.31
CA GLY A 18 8.03 11.91 -58.59
C GLY A 18 8.60 10.51 -58.53
N SER A 19 8.34 9.74 -59.58
CA SER A 19 8.82 8.38 -59.79
C SER A 19 10.31 8.26 -59.51
N ILE A 20 10.68 7.42 -58.54
CA ILE A 20 12.08 7.04 -58.31
C ILE A 20 12.55 6.29 -59.56
N GLU A 21 13.54 6.85 -60.26
CA GLU A 21 14.09 6.25 -61.47
C GLU A 21 14.63 4.83 -61.20
N GLY A 22 14.30 3.89 -62.09
CA GLY A 22 14.75 2.49 -62.01
C GLY A 22 13.80 1.51 -61.33
N LEU A 23 12.64 1.94 -60.82
CA LEU A 23 11.60 1.05 -60.28
C LEU A 23 10.49 0.80 -61.29
N THR A 24 10.04 -0.46 -61.39
CA THR A 24 8.85 -0.84 -62.15
C THR A 24 7.58 -0.26 -61.52
N GLU A 25 6.52 -0.13 -62.31
CA GLU A 25 5.23 0.44 -61.90
C GLU A 25 4.61 -0.31 -60.69
N ALA A 26 4.78 -1.63 -60.64
CA ALA A 26 4.38 -2.46 -59.51
C ALA A 26 5.18 -2.15 -58.22
N GLN A 27 6.48 -1.88 -58.34
CA GLN A 27 7.34 -1.54 -57.21
C GLN A 27 7.05 -0.13 -56.68
N GLN A 28 6.75 0.83 -57.57
CA GLN A 28 6.33 2.18 -57.17
C GLN A 28 5.00 2.14 -56.40
N THR A 29 4.07 1.30 -56.84
CA THR A 29 2.76 1.12 -56.17
C THR A 29 2.92 0.49 -54.78
N ALA A 30 3.76 -0.54 -54.66
CA ALA A 30 4.06 -1.18 -53.37
C ALA A 30 4.75 -0.21 -52.39
N LEU A 31 5.64 0.66 -52.89
CA LEU A 31 6.32 1.66 -52.08
C LEU A 31 5.35 2.72 -51.55
N LYS A 32 4.44 3.22 -52.39
CA LYS A 32 3.39 4.17 -51.97
C LYS A 32 2.48 3.58 -50.90
N GLN A 33 2.11 2.29 -51.03
CA GLN A 33 1.34 1.59 -50.00
C GLN A 33 2.13 1.43 -48.69
N ALA A 34 3.41 1.07 -48.76
CA ALA A 34 4.26 0.94 -47.57
C ALA A 34 4.43 2.28 -46.83
N VAL A 35 4.59 3.39 -47.56
CA VAL A 35 4.65 4.75 -46.98
C VAL A 35 3.31 5.15 -46.35
N ALA A 36 2.18 4.89 -47.02
CA ALA A 36 0.86 5.16 -46.44
C ALA A 36 0.57 4.31 -45.17
N ILE A 37 1.07 3.06 -45.13
CA ILE A 37 1.01 2.21 -43.93
C ILE A 37 1.91 2.75 -42.81
N ALA A 38 3.11 3.26 -43.15
CA ALA A 38 4.02 3.88 -42.20
C ALA A 38 3.49 5.22 -41.66
N GLU A 39 2.81 6.02 -42.49
CA GLU A 39 2.15 7.27 -42.11
C GLU A 39 0.94 7.02 -41.18
N THR A 40 0.20 5.92 -41.40
CA THR A 40 -0.94 5.53 -40.55
C THR A 40 -0.51 4.86 -39.25
N GLN A 41 0.66 4.21 -39.21
CA GLN A 41 1.26 3.72 -37.97
C GLN A 41 2.03 4.84 -37.28
N ARG A 42 1.36 5.58 -36.39
CA ARG A 42 2.00 6.62 -35.55
C ARG A 42 3.30 6.10 -34.91
N ILE A 43 4.43 6.53 -35.46
CA ILE A 43 5.75 6.31 -34.85
C ILE A 43 5.79 7.20 -33.62
N ARG A 44 5.65 6.59 -32.45
CA ARG A 44 5.68 7.30 -31.17
C ARG A 44 7.07 7.88 -30.97
N THR A 45 7.15 9.17 -30.66
CA THR A 45 8.43 9.82 -30.40
C THR A 45 9.10 9.17 -29.18
N GLN A 46 10.42 9.33 -29.04
CA GLN A 46 11.14 8.83 -27.86
C GLN A 46 10.53 9.37 -26.56
N ALA A 47 10.11 10.63 -26.53
CA ALA A 47 9.41 11.23 -25.40
C ALA A 47 8.03 10.59 -25.13
N GLU A 48 7.30 10.18 -26.18
CA GLU A 48 6.04 9.45 -26.03
C GLU A 48 6.26 8.02 -25.55
N LEU A 49 7.27 7.31 -26.07
CA LEU A 49 7.67 5.99 -25.60
C LEU A 49 8.18 6.04 -24.16
N ASP A 50 8.87 7.12 -23.77
CA ASP A 50 9.33 7.32 -22.40
C ASP A 50 8.19 7.76 -21.50
N ALA A 51 7.20 8.52 -21.98
CA ALA A 51 5.96 8.80 -21.26
C ALA A 51 5.07 7.56 -21.12
N ILE A 52 5.08 6.65 -22.10
CA ILE A 52 4.38 5.36 -22.04
C ILE A 52 5.13 4.41 -21.11
N ARG A 53 6.45 4.28 -21.21
CA ARG A 53 7.27 3.52 -20.25
C ARG A 53 7.14 4.09 -18.84
N TYR A 54 7.08 5.40 -18.69
CA TYR A 54 6.79 6.08 -17.43
C TYR A 54 5.39 5.73 -16.94
N LYS A 55 4.34 5.81 -17.78
CA LYS A 55 2.97 5.38 -17.44
C LYS A 55 2.82 3.88 -17.18
N GLU A 56 3.59 3.02 -17.84
CA GLU A 56 3.56 1.57 -17.68
C GLU A 56 4.35 1.13 -16.44
N SER A 57 5.49 1.77 -16.17
CA SER A 57 6.21 1.69 -14.88
C SER A 57 5.42 2.29 -13.73
N ARG A 58 4.46 3.16 -14.04
CA ARG A 58 3.42 3.73 -13.16
C ARG A 58 2.06 3.11 -13.46
N LYS A 59 1.98 1.80 -13.78
CA LYS A 59 0.76 1.03 -13.44
C LYS A 59 0.67 1.00 -11.92
N GLU A 60 0.40 2.17 -11.35
CA GLU A 60 0.32 2.39 -9.94
C GLU A 60 -0.86 1.58 -9.46
N ASP A 61 -0.59 0.85 -8.41
CA ASP A 61 -1.62 0.22 -7.63
C ASP A 61 -2.65 1.28 -7.20
N THR A 62 -3.83 1.26 -7.84
CA THR A 62 -4.90 2.24 -7.63
C THR A 62 -5.68 2.00 -6.35
N ARG A 63 -5.32 0.96 -5.58
CA ARG A 63 -5.95 0.64 -4.31
C ARG A 63 -5.79 1.80 -3.34
N ARG A 64 -6.90 2.14 -2.66
CA ARG A 64 -6.90 3.18 -1.64
C ARG A 64 -6.10 2.72 -0.44
N PHE A 65 -5.11 3.49 -0.02
CA PHE A 65 -4.29 3.18 1.14
C PHE A 65 -4.24 4.31 2.17
N VAL A 66 -3.80 3.98 3.37
CA VAL A 66 -3.29 4.92 4.36
C VAL A 66 -1.80 4.63 4.60
N MET A 67 -1.04 5.63 4.98
CA MET A 67 0.38 5.52 5.33
C MET A 67 0.49 5.50 6.85
N VAL A 68 1.06 4.45 7.41
CA VAL A 68 1.36 4.33 8.84
C VAL A 68 2.83 4.71 9.05
N ASN A 69 3.09 5.66 9.95
CA ASN A 69 4.43 6.12 10.25
C ASN A 69 5.27 4.98 10.86
N GLY A 70 6.39 4.66 10.22
CA GLY A 70 7.30 3.59 10.64
C GLY A 70 8.30 4.01 11.73
N ASN A 71 8.41 5.30 12.04
CA ASN A 71 9.35 5.85 13.03
C ASN A 71 8.75 5.94 14.44
N GLU A 72 7.44 5.84 14.59
CA GLU A 72 6.73 6.00 15.86
C GLU A 72 6.66 4.71 16.71
N LYS A 73 7.63 3.80 16.54
CA LYS A 73 7.64 2.47 17.18
C LYS A 73 7.60 2.58 18.71
N GLU A 74 8.32 3.54 19.27
CA GLU A 74 8.42 3.78 20.71
C GLU A 74 7.12 4.33 21.32
N ARG A 75 6.39 5.17 20.57
CA ARG A 75 5.12 5.75 21.04
C ARG A 75 4.08 4.69 21.37
N TYR A 76 4.12 3.55 20.67
CA TYR A 76 3.21 2.42 20.88
C TYR A 76 3.71 1.39 21.91
N SER A 77 4.85 1.63 22.55
CA SER A 77 5.44 0.68 23.53
C SER A 77 4.54 0.45 24.74
N HIS A 78 3.93 1.52 25.28
CA HIS A 78 3.05 1.50 26.45
C HIS A 78 1.56 1.28 26.11
N VAL A 79 1.22 1.20 24.83
CA VAL A 79 -0.17 1.05 24.36
C VAL A 79 -0.53 -0.42 24.28
N THR A 80 -1.70 -0.79 24.81
CA THR A 80 -2.16 -2.18 24.75
C THR A 80 -2.51 -2.59 23.32
N LEU A 81 -2.35 -3.86 22.99
CA LEU A 81 -2.71 -4.38 21.66
C LEU A 81 -4.20 -4.14 21.34
N ASN A 82 -5.10 -4.21 22.33
CA ASN A 82 -6.52 -3.92 22.11
C ASN A 82 -6.77 -2.47 21.69
N GLN A 83 -6.06 -1.51 22.29
CA GLN A 83 -6.14 -0.10 21.90
C GLN A 83 -5.60 0.10 20.48
N LEU A 84 -4.44 -0.47 20.16
CA LEU A 84 -3.88 -0.41 18.80
C LEU A 84 -4.80 -1.06 17.76
N GLY A 85 -5.52 -2.13 18.11
CA GLY A 85 -6.50 -2.73 17.22
C GLY A 85 -7.69 -1.82 16.91
N VAL A 86 -8.22 -1.13 17.92
CA VAL A 86 -9.27 -0.12 17.73
C VAL A 86 -8.75 1.03 16.88
N PHE A 87 -7.54 1.54 17.18
CA PHE A 87 -6.89 2.59 16.41
C PHE A 87 -6.74 2.19 14.95
N PHE A 88 -6.24 0.97 14.69
CA PHE A 88 -6.04 0.47 13.35
C PHE A 88 -7.36 0.36 12.58
N LYS A 89 -8.42 -0.15 13.20
CA LYS A 89 -9.75 -0.23 12.57
C LYS A 89 -10.31 1.14 12.20
N LEU A 90 -10.10 2.15 13.06
CA LEU A 90 -10.55 3.52 12.79
C LEU A 90 -9.73 4.20 11.69
N SER A 91 -8.42 3.98 11.64
CA SER A 91 -7.54 4.63 10.65
C SER A 91 -7.91 4.28 9.20
N LEU A 92 -8.55 3.14 8.96
CA LEU A 92 -9.05 2.73 7.64
C LEU A 92 -10.23 3.59 7.13
N TYR A 93 -10.73 4.53 7.93
CA TYR A 93 -11.81 5.46 7.59
C TYR A 93 -11.31 6.89 7.34
N LEU A 94 -10.00 7.11 7.33
CA LEU A 94 -9.41 8.36 6.86
C LEU A 94 -9.70 8.58 5.38
N GLN A 95 -9.90 9.83 4.96
CA GLN A 95 -10.07 10.18 3.55
C GLN A 95 -8.95 11.12 3.11
N MET A 96 -8.68 11.09 1.80
CA MET A 96 -7.67 11.96 1.20
C MET A 96 -8.04 13.42 1.41
N ASN A 97 -7.05 14.25 1.78
CA ASN A 97 -7.18 15.69 1.97
C ASN A 97 -8.23 16.10 3.02
N ALA A 98 -8.49 15.25 4.01
CA ALA A 98 -9.47 15.50 5.07
C ALA A 98 -8.83 15.86 6.43
N GLY A 99 -7.50 16.09 6.47
CA GLY A 99 -6.78 16.51 7.68
C GLY A 99 -6.97 15.56 8.87
N GLY A 100 -6.85 14.25 8.64
CA GLY A 100 -7.07 13.24 9.68
C GLY A 100 -8.54 12.96 10.05
N LEU A 101 -9.53 13.63 9.46
CA LEU A 101 -10.94 13.45 9.84
C LEU A 101 -11.46 12.03 9.53
N LEU A 102 -12.09 11.40 10.52
CA LEU A 102 -12.74 10.10 10.36
C LEU A 102 -14.09 10.25 9.63
N MET A 103 -14.22 9.59 8.48
CA MET A 103 -15.40 9.75 7.61
C MET A 103 -15.85 8.46 6.94
N HIS A 104 -17.11 8.42 6.52
CA HIS A 104 -17.59 7.39 5.60
C HIS A 104 -16.91 7.55 4.22
N ALA A 105 -16.71 6.42 3.53
CA ALA A 105 -16.09 6.41 2.19
C ALA A 105 -16.95 7.09 1.11
N THR A 106 -18.25 7.20 1.35
CA THR A 106 -19.21 7.90 0.48
C THR A 106 -20.09 8.80 1.33
N GLY A 107 -20.34 10.02 0.86
CA GLY A 107 -21.15 11.00 1.57
C GLY A 107 -22.13 11.69 0.63
N ARG A 108 -23.41 11.73 1.03
CA ARG A 108 -24.39 12.75 0.63
C ARG A 108 -24.56 13.76 1.78
N GLY A 109 -23.45 14.17 2.39
CA GLY A 109 -23.47 15.16 3.48
C GLY A 109 -23.72 16.57 2.94
N LYS A 110 -24.02 17.52 3.83
CA LYS A 110 -24.31 18.94 3.49
C LYS A 110 -23.21 19.60 2.64
N TYR A 111 -22.00 19.06 2.68
CA TYR A 111 -20.83 19.51 1.89
C TYR A 111 -20.11 18.35 1.18
N GLY A 112 -20.80 17.23 0.91
CA GLY A 112 -20.14 15.99 0.43
C GLY A 112 -19.36 15.23 1.52
N ILE A 113 -19.17 15.84 2.69
CA ILE A 113 -18.47 15.29 3.85
C ILE A 113 -19.48 14.60 4.78
N ARG A 114 -19.24 13.33 5.13
CA ARG A 114 -20.02 12.57 6.12
C ARG A 114 -19.10 12.02 7.23
N PRO A 115 -18.87 12.79 8.31
CA PRO A 115 -18.04 12.35 9.42
C PRO A 115 -18.60 11.11 10.13
N LEU A 116 -17.73 10.30 10.73
CA LEU A 116 -18.16 9.19 11.58
C LEU A 116 -18.74 9.71 12.89
N THR A 117 -20.01 9.40 13.16
CA THR A 117 -20.61 9.66 14.46
C THR A 117 -20.17 8.61 15.49
N THR A 118 -20.35 8.89 16.78
CA THR A 118 -20.21 7.87 17.84
C THR A 118 -21.09 6.63 17.60
N LYS A 119 -22.24 6.79 16.95
CA LYS A 119 -23.13 5.66 16.58
C LYS A 119 -22.53 4.83 15.44
N ASP A 120 -21.87 5.46 14.49
CA ASP A 120 -21.18 4.76 13.41
C ASP A 120 -19.97 3.99 13.96
N MET A 121 -19.17 4.61 14.83
CA MET A 121 -18.03 3.95 15.47
C MET A 121 -18.44 2.77 16.36
N GLN A 122 -19.60 2.81 17.01
CA GLN A 122 -20.15 1.65 17.74
C GLN A 122 -20.39 0.46 16.80
N LYS A 123 -21.01 0.70 15.64
CA LYS A 123 -21.28 -0.35 14.65
C LYS A 123 -19.98 -0.90 14.07
N LEU A 124 -19.05 -0.02 13.70
CA LEU A 124 -17.74 -0.35 13.15
C LEU A 124 -16.94 -1.23 14.10
N LEU A 125 -16.86 -0.83 15.36
CA LEU A 125 -16.09 -1.55 16.38
C LEU A 125 -16.86 -2.73 16.99
N LYS A 126 -18.13 -2.93 16.64
CA LYS A 126 -19.05 -3.93 17.23
C LYS A 126 -19.09 -3.83 18.77
N ARG A 127 -19.18 -2.61 19.29
CA ARG A 127 -19.14 -2.29 20.73
C ARG A 127 -20.32 -1.42 21.14
N GLY A 128 -20.75 -1.55 22.39
CA GLY A 128 -21.76 -0.66 22.99
C GLY A 128 -21.20 0.75 23.27
N LYS A 129 -22.07 1.75 23.34
CA LYS A 129 -21.74 3.18 23.51
C LYS A 129 -20.67 3.47 24.56
N LYS A 130 -20.84 2.95 25.79
CA LYS A 130 -19.90 3.19 26.90
C LYS A 130 -18.50 2.64 26.60
N SER A 131 -18.42 1.45 26.01
CA SER A 131 -17.16 0.83 25.62
C SER A 131 -16.48 1.58 24.48
N THR A 132 -17.24 2.02 23.48
CA THR A 132 -16.72 2.85 22.38
C THR A 132 -16.16 4.19 22.88
N LEU A 133 -16.90 4.91 23.73
CA LEU A 133 -16.43 6.18 24.30
C LEU A 133 -15.19 5.99 25.18
N LYS A 134 -15.13 4.90 25.96
CA LYS A 134 -13.94 4.56 26.74
C LYS A 134 -12.73 4.34 25.83
N ALA A 135 -12.89 3.55 24.76
CA ALA A 135 -11.82 3.29 23.80
C ALA A 135 -11.34 4.59 23.11
N LEU A 136 -12.26 5.46 22.70
CA LEU A 136 -11.92 6.76 22.12
C LEU A 136 -11.16 7.66 23.11
N GLY A 137 -11.59 7.71 24.38
CA GLY A 137 -10.88 8.46 25.42
C GLY A 137 -9.50 7.89 25.76
N GLU A 138 -9.32 6.57 25.64
CA GLU A 138 -7.99 5.96 25.76
C GLU A 138 -7.07 6.32 24.60
N LEU A 139 -7.59 6.32 23.36
CA LEU A 139 -6.85 6.75 22.18
C LEU A 139 -6.52 8.25 22.19
N GLU A 140 -7.40 9.05 22.76
CA GLU A 140 -7.20 10.49 22.98
C GLU A 140 -6.08 10.76 23.98
N ARG A 141 -6.05 10.01 25.09
CA ARG A 141 -4.99 10.14 26.12
C ARG A 141 -3.59 9.84 25.57
N ILE A 142 -3.47 8.95 24.59
CA ILE A 142 -2.19 8.62 23.95
C ILE A 142 -1.90 9.49 22.71
N GLY A 143 -2.72 10.51 22.44
CA GLY A 143 -2.54 11.43 21.32
C GLY A 143 -2.76 10.81 19.94
N ALA A 144 -3.44 9.67 19.87
CA ALA A 144 -3.71 8.97 18.61
C ALA A 144 -5.01 9.43 17.94
N VAL A 145 -5.99 9.84 18.75
CA VAL A 145 -7.27 10.41 18.30
C VAL A 145 -7.45 11.80 18.89
N ILE A 146 -7.89 12.75 18.08
CA ILE A 146 -8.25 14.11 18.52
C ILE A 146 -9.76 14.24 18.44
N ARG A 147 -10.38 14.76 19.50
CA ARG A 147 -11.82 15.00 19.57
C ARG A 147 -12.10 16.49 19.48
N ASP A 148 -12.94 16.89 18.53
CA ASP A 148 -13.45 18.26 18.43
C ASP A 148 -14.93 18.30 18.81
N ASN A 149 -15.21 18.92 19.96
CA ASN A 149 -16.57 19.12 20.47
C ASN A 149 -17.19 20.47 20.06
N SER A 150 -16.44 21.34 19.37
CA SER A 150 -16.95 22.65 18.92
C SER A 150 -18.02 22.52 17.83
N GLN A 151 -17.96 21.44 17.05
CA GLN A 151 -18.89 21.14 15.97
C GLN A 151 -19.97 20.15 16.42
N ARG A 152 -21.15 20.23 15.77
CA ARG A 152 -22.23 19.23 15.93
C ARG A 152 -22.50 18.54 14.60
N PRO A 153 -22.37 17.21 14.51
CA PRO A 153 -21.93 16.28 15.56
C PRO A 153 -20.44 16.45 15.93
N THR A 154 -20.05 15.96 17.12
CA THR A 154 -18.64 15.86 17.53
C THR A 154 -17.82 15.20 16.43
N LEU A 155 -16.70 15.82 16.09
CA LEU A 155 -15.78 15.31 15.07
C LEU A 155 -14.60 14.60 15.73
N TYR A 156 -14.09 13.58 15.05
CA TYR A 156 -12.96 12.78 15.51
C TYR A 156 -11.93 12.69 14.40
N TYR A 157 -10.68 12.92 14.77
CA TYR A 157 -9.54 12.93 13.86
C TYR A 157 -8.52 11.91 14.33
N ILE A 158 -7.82 11.29 13.39
CA ILE A 158 -6.57 10.56 13.67
C ILE A 158 -5.44 11.57 13.60
N ASN A 159 -4.49 11.45 14.52
CA ASN A 159 -3.27 12.24 14.45
C ASN A 159 -2.49 11.89 13.18
N GLU A 160 -2.31 12.89 12.31
CA GLU A 160 -1.62 12.74 11.03
C GLU A 160 -0.11 12.51 11.19
N ASP A 161 0.48 12.69 12.38
CA ASP A 161 1.87 12.25 12.64
C ASP A 161 1.97 10.72 12.72
N LEU A 162 0.86 10.03 12.95
CA LEU A 162 0.81 8.58 13.11
C LEU A 162 0.33 7.88 11.85
N VAL A 163 -0.78 8.36 11.28
CA VAL A 163 -1.38 7.78 10.08
C VAL A 163 -1.92 8.88 9.18
N ARG A 164 -1.51 8.87 7.91
CA ARG A 164 -1.98 9.82 6.89
C ARG A 164 -2.74 9.10 5.79
N CYS A 165 -3.74 9.77 5.20
CA CYS A 165 -4.41 9.33 3.98
C CYS A 165 -4.25 10.45 2.95
N GLY A 166 -3.40 10.27 1.95
CA GLY A 166 -3.13 11.30 0.96
C GLY A 166 -1.79 11.11 0.26
N ASN A 167 -1.28 12.19 -0.34
CA ASN A 167 -0.04 12.15 -1.12
C ASN A 167 1.16 11.78 -0.26
N THR A 168 2.08 11.04 -0.88
CA THR A 168 3.36 10.61 -0.29
C THR A 168 4.36 11.74 -0.11
N ASP A 169 4.20 12.85 -0.83
CA ASP A 169 5.11 13.99 -0.80
C ASP A 169 5.13 14.64 0.59
N GLY A 170 6.28 14.59 1.25
CA GLY A 170 6.47 15.15 2.60
C GLY A 170 5.68 14.43 3.71
N ALA A 171 5.18 13.21 3.46
CA ALA A 171 4.40 12.48 4.44
C ALA A 171 5.26 11.90 5.56
N PHE A 172 6.04 10.87 5.24
CA PHE A 172 6.95 10.18 6.14
C PHE A 172 8.14 9.65 5.34
N ASP A 173 9.35 9.78 5.87
CA ASP A 173 10.55 9.19 5.23
C ASP A 173 10.52 7.64 5.30
N ASN A 174 9.77 7.11 6.26
CA ASN A 174 9.68 5.68 6.55
C ASN A 174 8.23 5.32 6.91
N PHE A 175 7.50 4.64 6.02
CA PHE A 175 6.09 4.28 6.25
C PHE A 175 5.70 2.93 5.68
N THR A 176 4.62 2.38 6.24
CA THR A 176 3.94 1.20 5.69
C THR A 176 2.66 1.67 5.00
N LYS A 177 2.46 1.33 3.72
CA LYS A 177 1.16 1.50 3.07
C LYS A 177 0.23 0.41 3.57
N VAL A 178 -0.98 0.78 3.95
CA VAL A 178 -2.04 -0.17 4.30
C VAL A 178 -3.21 0.02 3.36
N TYR A 179 -3.52 -1.01 2.58
CA TYR A 179 -4.63 -1.04 1.64
C TYR A 179 -5.95 -1.18 2.38
N LYS A 180 -6.81 -0.18 2.24
CA LYS A 180 -7.95 0.02 3.15
C LYS A 180 -8.99 -1.08 3.01
N GLU A 181 -9.31 -1.51 1.80
CA GLU A 181 -10.40 -2.47 1.59
C GLU A 181 -9.98 -3.88 2.01
N GLU A 182 -8.78 -4.30 1.66
CA GLU A 182 -8.17 -5.57 2.08
C GLU A 182 -7.96 -5.60 3.59
N ALA A 183 -7.45 -4.51 4.18
CA ALA A 183 -7.31 -4.39 5.62
C ALA A 183 -8.66 -4.47 6.32
N LYS A 184 -9.71 -3.79 5.83
CA LYS A 184 -11.06 -3.89 6.42
C LYS A 184 -11.59 -5.32 6.38
N GLN A 185 -11.43 -6.01 5.25
CA GLN A 185 -11.86 -7.40 5.11
C GLN A 185 -11.15 -8.31 6.11
N LEU A 186 -9.82 -8.20 6.23
CA LEU A 186 -9.05 -8.95 7.21
C LEU A 186 -9.47 -8.61 8.65
N LEU A 187 -9.44 -7.31 9.00
CA LEU A 187 -9.72 -6.84 10.36
C LEU A 187 -11.16 -7.10 10.82
N SER A 188 -12.10 -7.34 9.91
CA SER A 188 -13.47 -7.72 10.24
C SER A 188 -13.57 -9.08 10.93
N LYS A 189 -12.59 -9.96 10.69
CA LYS A 189 -12.46 -11.31 11.26
C LYS A 189 -11.57 -11.33 12.51
N LEU A 190 -10.67 -10.36 12.65
CA LEU A 190 -9.72 -10.29 13.77
C LEU A 190 -10.31 -9.63 15.02
N SER A 191 -9.98 -10.20 16.18
CA SER A 191 -10.12 -9.51 17.47
C SER A 191 -9.27 -8.23 17.51
N ASP A 192 -9.59 -7.30 18.41
CA ASP A 192 -8.80 -6.08 18.55
C ASP A 192 -7.35 -6.38 18.98
N ARG A 193 -7.13 -7.43 19.78
CA ARG A 193 -5.79 -7.88 20.15
C ARG A 193 -4.97 -8.31 18.93
N GLN A 194 -5.58 -9.08 18.03
CA GLN A 194 -4.94 -9.54 16.80
C GLN A 194 -4.69 -8.36 15.85
N ALA A 195 -5.68 -7.49 15.66
CA ALA A 195 -5.53 -6.29 14.84
C ALA A 195 -4.39 -5.39 15.34
N GLY A 196 -4.28 -5.18 16.66
CA GLY A 196 -3.19 -4.40 17.23
C GLY A 196 -1.81 -5.06 17.09
N ALA A 197 -1.75 -6.39 17.10
CA ALA A 197 -0.51 -7.11 16.83
C ALA A 197 -0.06 -6.91 15.37
N VAL A 198 -0.97 -6.99 14.40
CA VAL A 198 -0.68 -6.67 13.00
C VAL A 198 -0.19 -5.23 12.88
N PHE A 199 -0.90 -4.28 13.51
CA PHE A 199 -0.52 -2.86 13.52
C PHE A 199 0.88 -2.63 14.08
N LYS A 200 1.25 -3.30 15.18
CA LYS A 200 2.56 -3.13 15.81
C LYS A 200 3.70 -3.80 15.04
N LEU A 201 3.41 -4.86 14.28
CA LEU A 201 4.42 -5.62 13.52
C LEU A 201 4.65 -5.09 12.11
N MET A 202 3.69 -4.42 11.48
CA MET A 202 3.83 -3.95 10.10
C MET A 202 5.03 -3.02 9.81
N PRO A 203 5.55 -2.22 10.76
CA PRO A 203 6.77 -1.43 10.53
C PRO A 203 8.07 -2.27 10.47
N PHE A 204 7.98 -3.57 10.74
CA PHE A 204 9.11 -4.52 10.69
C PHE A 204 9.07 -5.39 9.43
N ALA A 205 8.10 -5.20 8.53
CA ALA A 205 8.08 -5.90 7.26
C ALA A 205 9.21 -5.39 6.35
N HIS A 206 10.07 -6.30 5.89
CA HIS A 206 11.14 -6.00 4.94
C HIS A 206 10.56 -5.43 3.64
N LYS A 207 11.22 -4.41 3.08
CA LYS A 207 10.70 -3.66 1.92
C LYS A 207 10.46 -4.52 0.67
N ASP A 208 11.31 -5.51 0.43
CA ASP A 208 11.23 -6.34 -0.78
C ASP A 208 10.59 -7.70 -0.50
N THR A 209 10.96 -8.32 0.61
CA THR A 209 10.59 -9.72 0.94
C THR A 209 9.41 -9.83 1.91
N TYR A 210 8.94 -8.71 2.47
CA TYR A 210 7.83 -8.63 3.43
C TYR A 210 8.05 -9.43 4.73
N VAL A 211 9.20 -10.06 4.89
CA VAL A 211 9.55 -10.83 6.09
C VAL A 211 9.75 -9.88 7.26
N LEU A 212 9.19 -10.24 8.41
CA LEU A 212 9.40 -9.51 9.66
C LEU A 212 10.87 -9.59 10.09
N CYS A 213 11.55 -8.43 10.14
CA CYS A 213 12.97 -8.30 10.46
C CYS A 213 13.26 -7.05 11.30
N THR A 214 14.42 -7.01 11.97
CA THR A 214 14.88 -5.86 12.75
C THR A 214 15.29 -4.68 11.86
N ASN A 215 15.80 -4.97 10.66
CA ASN A 215 16.31 -4.03 9.65
C ASN A 215 15.45 -4.02 8.35
N PRO A 216 14.19 -3.55 8.39
CA PRO A 216 13.25 -3.64 7.27
C PRO A 216 13.65 -2.88 6.00
N GLN A 217 14.68 -2.04 6.06
CA GLN A 217 15.20 -1.25 4.94
C GLN A 217 16.51 -1.80 4.35
N GLU A 218 17.01 -2.93 4.85
CA GLU A 218 18.21 -3.60 4.32
C GLU A 218 18.08 -3.84 2.80
N PHE A 219 19.18 -3.65 2.06
CA PHE A 219 19.20 -3.85 0.61
C PHE A 219 19.73 -5.23 0.26
N GLU A 220 20.65 -5.75 1.07
CA GLU A 220 21.31 -7.02 0.84
C GLU A 220 20.51 -8.16 1.50
N PRO A 221 19.84 -9.06 0.75
CA PRO A 221 18.97 -10.08 1.33
C PRO A 221 19.68 -11.01 2.32
N SER A 222 21.00 -11.22 2.15
CA SER A 222 21.81 -12.04 3.05
C SER A 222 22.05 -11.41 4.43
N LYS A 223 21.84 -10.09 4.57
CA LYS A 223 21.97 -9.32 5.82
C LYS A 223 20.63 -9.05 6.51
N VAL A 224 19.51 -9.51 5.95
CA VAL A 224 18.20 -9.33 6.57
C VAL A 224 18.10 -10.18 7.84
N GLU A 225 17.85 -9.51 8.97
CA GLU A 225 17.82 -10.11 10.30
C GLU A 225 16.36 -10.46 10.69
N ILE A 226 15.95 -11.70 10.41
CA ILE A 226 14.59 -12.17 10.70
C ILE A 226 14.27 -12.08 12.19
N LEU A 227 13.09 -11.56 12.52
CA LEU A 227 12.57 -11.55 13.88
C LEU A 227 12.22 -12.97 14.35
N SER A 228 12.83 -13.41 15.46
CA SER A 228 12.44 -14.64 16.12
C SER A 228 11.10 -14.47 16.86
N SER A 229 10.44 -15.57 17.23
CA SER A 229 9.24 -15.49 18.09
C SER A 229 9.51 -14.80 19.44
N ARG A 230 10.76 -14.84 19.92
CA ARG A 230 11.18 -14.13 21.15
C ARG A 230 11.24 -12.62 20.92
N ASP A 231 11.75 -12.18 19.78
CA ASP A 231 11.83 -10.76 19.44
C ASP A 231 10.43 -10.20 19.20
N ILE A 232 9.57 -10.95 18.50
CA ILE A 232 8.15 -10.62 18.36
C ILE A 232 7.48 -10.49 19.73
N ALA A 233 7.76 -11.39 20.69
CA ALA A 233 7.20 -11.31 22.03
C ALA A 233 7.60 -10.02 22.76
N LYS A 234 8.87 -9.61 22.64
CA LYS A 234 9.38 -8.34 23.18
C LYS A 234 8.70 -7.14 22.52
N ILE A 235 8.62 -7.11 21.19
CA ILE A 235 7.97 -6.03 20.44
C ILE A 235 6.49 -5.90 20.85
N LEU A 236 5.78 -7.02 20.96
CA LEU A 236 4.37 -7.03 21.34
C LEU A 236 4.14 -6.75 22.83
N GLY A 237 5.17 -6.87 23.68
CA GLY A 237 5.06 -6.70 25.12
C GLY A 237 4.23 -7.78 25.81
N ILE A 238 4.28 -9.03 25.32
CA ILE A 238 3.51 -10.16 25.87
C ILE A 238 4.40 -11.39 26.09
N ALA A 239 3.97 -12.30 26.95
CA ALA A 239 4.70 -13.53 27.25
C ALA A 239 4.85 -14.45 26.01
N SER A 240 5.98 -15.15 25.90
CA SER A 240 6.29 -15.97 24.72
C SER A 240 5.25 -17.04 24.37
N ASN A 241 4.61 -17.65 25.37
CA ASN A 241 3.53 -18.62 25.14
C ASN A 241 2.30 -17.94 24.52
N SER A 242 1.93 -16.76 25.01
CA SER A 242 0.86 -15.96 24.43
C SER A 242 1.20 -15.49 23.01
N THR A 243 2.47 -15.18 22.73
CA THR A 243 2.93 -14.82 21.39
C THR A 243 2.78 -15.97 20.40
N ARG A 244 3.16 -17.20 20.77
CA ARG A 244 2.98 -18.37 19.89
C ARG A 244 1.52 -18.57 19.53
N ASN A 245 0.63 -18.57 20.52
CA ASN A 245 -0.81 -18.71 20.29
C ASN A 245 -1.34 -17.59 19.39
N LEU A 246 -0.92 -16.34 19.63
CA LEU A 246 -1.32 -15.19 18.82
C LEU A 246 -0.84 -15.31 17.37
N LEU A 247 0.41 -15.70 17.14
CA LEU A 247 0.95 -15.91 15.80
C LEU A 247 0.21 -17.04 15.08
N SER A 248 -0.09 -18.15 15.76
CA SER A 248 -0.89 -19.24 15.19
C SER A 248 -2.29 -18.76 14.78
N MET A 249 -2.97 -17.97 15.62
CA MET A 249 -4.26 -17.39 15.26
C MET A 249 -4.17 -16.43 14.07
N LEU A 250 -3.15 -15.57 14.03
CA LEU A 250 -2.93 -14.65 12.90
C LEU A 250 -2.65 -15.40 11.59
N ILE A 251 -1.95 -16.54 11.65
CA ILE A 251 -1.74 -17.40 10.48
C ILE A 251 -3.06 -18.03 10.03
N ASN A 252 -3.81 -18.62 10.97
CA ASN A 252 -5.09 -19.28 10.68
C ASN A 252 -6.12 -18.31 10.09
N ASP A 253 -6.14 -17.07 10.56
CA ASP A 253 -7.06 -16.02 10.07
C ASP A 253 -6.56 -15.35 8.77
N GLY A 254 -5.43 -15.79 8.22
CA GLY A 254 -4.88 -15.27 6.98
C GLY A 254 -4.37 -13.82 7.10
N ALA A 255 -3.92 -13.41 8.29
CA ALA A 255 -3.24 -12.12 8.50
C ALA A 255 -1.74 -12.18 8.18
N MET A 256 -1.15 -13.36 8.29
CA MET A 256 0.25 -13.62 7.98
C MET A 256 0.48 -15.08 7.57
N ILE A 257 1.65 -15.35 7.01
CA ILE A 257 2.13 -16.71 6.73
C ILE A 257 3.48 -16.93 7.37
N SER A 258 3.84 -18.19 7.60
CA SER A 258 5.21 -18.57 7.93
C SER A 258 5.92 -19.08 6.69
N VAL A 259 7.08 -18.50 6.38
CA VAL A 259 7.84 -18.80 5.17
C VAL A 259 9.23 -19.29 5.53
N SER A 260 9.75 -20.24 4.76
CA SER A 260 11.15 -20.63 4.82
C SER A 260 11.99 -19.73 3.91
N GLY A 261 13.27 -19.63 4.24
CA GLY A 261 14.24 -18.82 3.50
C GLY A 261 14.42 -19.24 2.05
N ALA A 262 14.26 -20.53 1.77
CA ALA A 262 14.27 -21.06 0.40
C ALA A 262 13.23 -20.40 -0.52
N LYS A 263 12.15 -19.84 0.04
CA LYS A 263 11.08 -19.18 -0.73
C LYS A 263 11.15 -17.66 -0.76
N THR A 264 12.01 -17.04 0.07
CA THR A 264 12.11 -15.58 0.20
C THR A 264 13.52 -15.04 -0.03
N GLY A 265 14.51 -15.92 -0.22
CA GLY A 265 15.93 -15.56 -0.32
C GLY A 265 16.59 -15.19 1.02
N VAL A 266 15.81 -15.02 2.10
CA VAL A 266 16.33 -14.63 3.42
C VAL A 266 16.66 -15.86 4.25
N LYS A 267 17.86 -15.94 4.85
CA LYS A 267 18.27 -17.11 5.64
C LYS A 267 17.39 -17.32 6.89
N GLY A 268 16.72 -18.47 6.99
CA GLY A 268 15.96 -18.89 8.18
C GLY A 268 14.47 -19.10 7.94
N ARG A 269 13.66 -19.16 9.00
CA ARG A 269 12.20 -19.22 8.92
C ARG A 269 11.62 -17.93 9.47
N GLY A 270 10.80 -17.25 8.68
CA GLY A 270 10.23 -15.96 9.01
C GLY A 270 8.71 -15.94 8.99
N TYR A 271 8.16 -14.77 9.31
CA TYR A 271 6.75 -14.45 9.19
C TYR A 271 6.58 -13.33 8.18
N VAL A 272 5.55 -13.40 7.34
CA VAL A 272 5.22 -12.38 6.34
C VAL A 272 3.78 -11.93 6.61
N ILE A 273 3.56 -10.64 6.85
CA ILE A 273 2.21 -10.08 6.92
C ILE A 273 1.61 -10.10 5.52
N SER A 274 0.28 -10.25 5.43
CA SER A 274 -0.42 -10.26 4.14
C SER A 274 0.02 -9.11 3.22
N PRO A 275 0.63 -9.42 2.06
CA PRO A 275 1.05 -8.39 1.08
C PRO A 275 -0.16 -7.74 0.40
N TYR A 276 -1.36 -8.30 0.58
CA TYR A 276 -2.61 -7.67 0.16
C TYR A 276 -3.05 -6.57 1.11
N VAL A 277 -2.65 -6.65 2.38
CA VAL A 277 -3.05 -5.71 3.43
C VAL A 277 -2.07 -4.57 3.56
N CYS A 278 -0.76 -4.84 3.51
CA CYS A 278 0.23 -3.79 3.64
C CYS A 278 1.56 -4.08 2.94
N ASP A 279 2.26 -3.02 2.58
CA ASP A 279 3.62 -3.03 2.03
C ASP A 279 4.43 -1.81 2.48
N ARG A 280 5.66 -1.69 1.98
CA ARG A 280 6.60 -0.60 2.31
C ARG A 280 6.63 0.52 1.25
N GLY A 281 5.70 0.50 0.30
CA GLY A 281 5.54 1.51 -0.72
C GLY A 281 6.56 1.48 -1.86
N VAL A 282 7.37 0.42 -1.96
CA VAL A 282 8.35 0.22 -3.02
C VAL A 282 7.63 0.08 -4.37
N LEU A 283 7.91 0.99 -5.30
CA LEU A 283 7.34 0.93 -6.64
C LEU A 283 7.98 -0.22 -7.42
N ASN A 284 7.15 -1.03 -8.10
CA ASN A 284 7.58 -2.14 -8.96
C ASN A 284 8.50 -3.14 -8.24
N ASN A 285 8.18 -3.50 -6.99
CA ASN A 285 8.94 -4.52 -6.27
C ASN A 285 8.92 -5.85 -7.08
N PRO A 286 10.08 -6.34 -7.56
CA PRO A 286 10.13 -7.51 -8.43
C PRO A 286 9.69 -8.80 -7.72
N LEU A 287 9.76 -8.85 -6.39
CA LEU A 287 9.39 -10.02 -5.59
C LEU A 287 7.91 -10.05 -5.21
N GLU A 288 7.18 -8.94 -5.38
CA GLU A 288 5.80 -8.81 -4.91
C GLU A 288 4.87 -9.88 -5.51
N SER A 289 4.99 -10.14 -6.81
CA SER A 289 4.15 -11.12 -7.51
C SER A 289 4.38 -12.54 -6.99
N GLU A 290 5.63 -12.90 -6.74
CA GLU A 290 6.00 -14.20 -6.21
C GLU A 290 5.51 -14.39 -4.77
N ILE A 291 5.66 -13.36 -3.93
CA ILE A 291 5.22 -13.39 -2.54
C ILE A 291 3.70 -13.44 -2.44
N LYS A 292 2.98 -12.70 -3.28
CA LYS A 292 1.51 -12.80 -3.40
C LYS A 292 1.06 -14.19 -3.82
N ARG A 293 1.72 -14.81 -4.81
CA ARG A 293 1.46 -16.20 -5.23
C ARG A 293 1.72 -17.18 -4.08
N LEU A 294 2.83 -17.01 -3.38
CA LEU A 294 3.17 -17.81 -2.21
C LEU A 294 2.09 -17.68 -1.14
N TYR A 295 1.64 -16.46 -0.86
CA TYR A 295 0.60 -16.20 0.12
C TYR A 295 -0.68 -16.96 -0.18
N ARG A 296 -1.18 -16.88 -1.42
CA ARG A 296 -2.37 -17.62 -1.86
C ARG A 296 -2.26 -19.12 -1.65
N GLN A 297 -1.12 -19.73 -1.98
CA GLN A 297 -0.88 -21.16 -1.78
C GLN A 297 -1.04 -21.60 -0.31
N PHE A 298 -0.75 -20.71 0.65
CA PHE A 298 -0.88 -21.03 2.07
C PHE A 298 -2.27 -20.72 2.63
N THR A 299 -3.00 -19.78 2.05
CA THR A 299 -4.29 -19.30 2.59
C THR A 299 -5.53 -19.84 1.87
N GLU A 300 -5.43 -20.25 0.61
CA GLU A 300 -6.55 -20.77 -0.21
C GLU A 300 -6.66 -22.30 -0.16
N LYS A 301 -6.35 -22.91 1.00
CA LYS A 301 -6.50 -24.36 1.21
C LYS A 301 -7.95 -24.80 1.28
#